data_AF-A0A8S3HM67-F1
#
_entry.id   AF-A0A8S3HM67-F1
#
_cell.length_a   1.000
_cell.length_b   1.000
_cell.length_c   1.000
_cell.angle_alpha   90.00
_cell.angle_beta   90.00
_cell.angle_gamma   90.00
#
_symmetry.space_group_name_H-M   'P 1'
#
loop_
_entity.id
_entity.type
_entity.pdbx_description
1 polymer ?
#
loop_
_entity_poly.entity_id
_entity_poly.type
_entity_poly.pdbx_seq_one_letter_code
_entity_poly.pdbx_strand_id
1 'polypeptide(L)'
;MVSAWGGYVFIINLIPVHVFVLIVLRRYSLRLYVSYSIFYILGLILSMQIPFVGFQPVRTSEHMLAAGVFALLQAYAFIDYLYTKIPRAADIKQLFFGLIMIVGLIVFAAVVVLTYAGYIAPWSGRFYSLWDTNYAKIHIPIIASVSEHQPTTWTSFFFDLHLLICLFPVGAWFCIKELTDERVFIVLYAVFASYFAGVMIRLMLTLTPCVCVLAAIALSKTLDYYADTETSDMSTSPVVPT
;
A
#
# COMPACT_ATOMS: atom_id res chain seq x y z
N MET A 1 -13.91 9.64 -3.91
CA MET A 1 -12.96 8.96 -4.81
C MET A 1 -13.65 8.01 -5.77
N VAL A 2 -14.40 7.00 -5.29
CA VAL A 2 -15.09 6.01 -6.17
C VAL A 2 -15.99 6.66 -7.22
N SER A 3 -16.68 7.75 -6.88
CA SER A 3 -17.53 8.50 -7.81
C SER A 3 -16.80 9.36 -8.84
N ALA A 4 -15.53 9.69 -8.57
CA ALA A 4 -14.75 10.65 -9.37
C ALA A 4 -13.77 9.96 -10.33
N TRP A 5 -13.12 8.87 -9.89
CA TRP A 5 -12.09 8.22 -10.67
C TRP A 5 -11.97 6.72 -10.41
N GLY A 6 -11.72 5.95 -11.47
CA GLY A 6 -11.51 4.50 -11.42
C GLY A 6 -10.29 4.04 -10.63
N GLY A 7 -9.39 4.96 -10.23
CA GLY A 7 -8.24 4.66 -9.37
C GLY A 7 -8.60 4.31 -7.92
N TYR A 8 -9.88 4.25 -7.56
CA TYR A 8 -10.31 3.70 -6.27
C TYR A 8 -9.85 2.24 -6.07
N VAL A 9 -9.67 1.48 -7.16
CA VAL A 9 -9.11 0.12 -7.15
C VAL A 9 -7.67 0.11 -6.62
N PHE A 10 -6.91 1.17 -6.84
CA PHE A 10 -5.57 1.30 -6.27
C PHE A 10 -5.62 1.50 -4.74
N ILE A 11 -6.51 2.40 -4.28
CA ILE A 11 -6.64 2.72 -2.84
C ILE A 11 -7.13 1.50 -2.05
N ILE A 12 -8.15 0.80 -2.55
CA ILE A 12 -8.73 -0.36 -1.87
C ILE A 12 -7.79 -1.56 -1.82
N ASN A 13 -6.75 -1.60 -2.67
CA ASN A 13 -5.71 -2.64 -2.62
C ASN A 13 -4.48 -2.21 -1.81
N LEU A 14 -4.13 -0.92 -1.81
CA LEU A 14 -2.98 -0.43 -1.05
C LEU A 14 -3.23 -0.44 0.47
N ILE A 15 -4.43 -0.04 0.91
CA ILE A 15 -4.75 0.02 2.36
C ILE A 15 -4.69 -1.36 3.02
N PRO A 16 -5.31 -2.42 2.48
CA PRO A 16 -5.20 -3.73 3.10
C PRO A 16 -3.81 -4.34 2.98
N VAL A 17 -3.03 -4.05 1.92
CA VAL A 17 -1.61 -4.46 1.85
C VAL A 17 -0.82 -3.82 3.00
N HIS A 18 -1.05 -2.54 3.29
CA HIS A 18 -0.46 -1.88 4.45
C HIS A 18 -0.84 -2.54 5.78
N VAL A 19 -2.12 -2.84 5.97
CA VAL A 19 -2.61 -3.56 7.17
C VAL A 19 -1.99 -4.94 7.27
N PHE A 20 -1.91 -5.69 6.17
CA PHE A 20 -1.27 -7.00 6.12
C PHE A 20 0.21 -6.92 6.52
N VAL A 21 0.96 -5.95 5.99
CA VAL A 21 2.37 -5.74 6.34
C VAL A 21 2.52 -5.39 7.82
N LEU A 22 1.64 -4.57 8.41
CA LEU A 22 1.67 -4.29 9.85
C LEU A 22 1.41 -5.53 10.71
N ILE A 23 0.52 -6.43 10.27
CA ILE A 23 0.30 -7.73 10.93
C ILE A 23 1.56 -8.60 10.85
N VAL A 24 2.22 -8.66 9.68
CA VAL A 24 3.48 -9.41 9.49
C VAL A 24 4.61 -8.83 10.36
N LEU A 25 4.70 -7.51 10.48
CA LEU A 25 5.64 -6.82 11.36
C LEU A 25 5.30 -6.94 12.86
N ARG A 26 4.24 -7.69 13.21
CA ARG A 26 3.72 -7.90 14.58
C ARG A 26 3.34 -6.60 15.30
N ARG A 27 3.03 -5.53 14.55
CA ARG A 27 2.59 -4.24 15.08
C ARG A 27 1.06 -4.11 15.04
N TYR A 28 0.38 -5.05 15.68
CA TYR A 28 -1.06 -4.99 15.81
C TYR A 28 -1.47 -4.03 16.94
N SER A 29 -2.51 -3.23 16.69
CA SER A 29 -3.12 -2.34 17.67
C SER A 29 -4.64 -2.30 17.48
N LEU A 30 -5.39 -2.12 18.58
CA LEU A 30 -6.84 -1.91 18.52
C LEU A 30 -7.22 -0.71 17.63
N ARG A 31 -6.36 0.32 17.55
CA ARG A 31 -6.57 1.47 16.65
C ARG A 31 -6.61 1.03 15.18
N LEU A 32 -5.71 0.14 14.78
CA LEU A 32 -5.68 -0.40 13.43
C LEU A 32 -6.94 -1.23 13.14
N TYR A 33 -7.35 -2.06 14.11
CA TYR A 33 -8.56 -2.89 13.97
C TYR A 33 -9.82 -2.05 13.73
N VAL A 34 -10.04 -1.04 14.58
CA VAL A 34 -11.23 -0.17 14.50
C VAL A 34 -11.22 0.62 13.19
N SER A 35 -10.08 1.24 12.85
CA SER A 35 -9.95 2.05 11.64
C SER A 35 -10.21 1.24 10.36
N TYR A 36 -9.58 0.07 10.21
CA TYR A 36 -9.73 -0.74 9.00
C TYR A 36 -11.13 -1.36 8.89
N SER A 37 -11.71 -1.82 10.01
CA SER A 37 -13.04 -2.43 9.99
C SER A 37 -14.13 -1.44 9.60
N ILE A 38 -14.10 -0.23 10.17
CA ILE A 38 -15.04 0.84 9.82
C ILE A 38 -14.83 1.27 8.37
N PHE A 39 -13.57 1.46 7.96
CA PHE A 39 -13.23 1.81 6.58
C PHE A 39 -13.76 0.80 5.57
N TYR A 40 -13.56 -0.49 5.80
CA TYR A 40 -14.00 -1.54 4.87
C TYR A 40 -15.52 -1.61 4.77
N ILE A 41 -16.24 -1.64 5.90
CA ILE A 41 -17.71 -1.78 5.90
C ILE A 41 -18.38 -0.54 5.28
N LEU A 42 -18.01 0.66 5.72
CA LEU A 42 -18.58 1.89 5.17
C LEU A 42 -18.14 2.09 3.71
N GLY A 43 -16.87 1.84 3.40
CA GLY A 43 -16.36 1.95 2.04
C GLY A 43 -17.07 1.02 1.07
N LEU A 44 -17.34 -0.22 1.48
CA LEU A 44 -18.08 -1.20 0.68
C LEU A 44 -19.51 -0.72 0.39
N ILE A 45 -20.27 -0.34 1.43
CA ILE A 45 -21.66 0.12 1.26
C ILE A 45 -21.73 1.37 0.37
N LEU A 46 -20.87 2.37 0.64
CA LEU A 46 -20.85 3.61 -0.13
C LEU A 46 -20.39 3.39 -1.58
N SER A 47 -19.49 2.45 -1.83
CA SER A 47 -19.04 2.13 -3.19
C SER A 47 -20.16 1.52 -4.05
N MET A 48 -21.03 0.71 -3.45
CA MET A 48 -22.17 0.07 -4.15
C MET A 48 -23.26 1.05 -4.57
N GLN A 49 -23.34 2.21 -3.92
CA GLN A 49 -24.35 3.24 -4.25
C GLN A 49 -24.13 3.87 -5.63
N ILE A 50 -22.93 3.75 -6.20
CA ILE A 50 -22.61 4.34 -7.50
C ILE A 50 -23.09 3.39 -8.60
N PRO A 51 -24.00 3.82 -9.49
CA PRO A 51 -24.62 2.94 -10.49
C PRO A 51 -23.62 2.24 -11.42
N PHE A 52 -22.49 2.89 -11.73
CA PHE A 52 -21.44 2.33 -12.57
C PHE A 52 -20.68 1.17 -11.89
N VAL A 53 -20.55 1.21 -10.56
CA VAL A 53 -19.82 0.22 -9.77
C VAL A 53 -20.76 -0.93 -9.38
N GLY A 54 -21.99 -0.61 -8.95
CA GLY A 54 -23.01 -1.60 -8.61
C GLY A 54 -22.48 -2.69 -7.69
N PHE A 55 -22.53 -3.95 -8.15
CA PHE A 55 -22.06 -5.13 -7.39
C PHE A 55 -20.64 -5.60 -7.75
N GLN A 56 -19.86 -4.80 -8.48
CA GLN A 56 -18.45 -5.13 -8.76
C GLN A 56 -17.63 -5.42 -7.50
N PRO A 57 -17.77 -4.67 -6.38
CA PRO A 57 -17.00 -4.91 -5.16
C PRO A 57 -17.11 -6.32 -4.56
N VAL A 58 -18.19 -7.05 -4.85
CA VAL A 58 -18.41 -8.42 -4.37
C VAL A 58 -18.01 -9.45 -5.43
N ARG A 59 -18.27 -9.13 -6.71
CA ARG A 59 -18.17 -10.12 -7.79
C ARG A 59 -16.80 -10.11 -8.48
N THR A 60 -16.01 -9.04 -8.39
CA THR A 60 -14.71 -8.97 -9.07
C THR A 60 -13.56 -9.35 -8.13
N SER A 61 -12.53 -9.99 -8.69
CA SER A 61 -11.33 -10.38 -7.95
C SER A 61 -10.51 -9.18 -7.44
N GLU A 62 -10.71 -7.99 -8.02
CA GLU A 62 -9.99 -6.76 -7.71
C GLU A 62 -10.20 -6.25 -6.28
N HIS A 63 -11.31 -6.63 -5.63
CA HIS A 63 -11.66 -6.23 -4.27
C HIS A 63 -11.47 -7.36 -3.24
N MET A 64 -11.07 -8.55 -3.68
CA MET A 64 -10.94 -9.74 -2.82
C MET A 64 -9.80 -9.64 -1.84
N LEU A 65 -8.75 -8.88 -2.16
CA LEU A 65 -7.67 -8.62 -1.22
C LEU A 65 -8.18 -7.87 0.02
N ALA A 66 -9.06 -6.87 -0.15
CA ALA A 66 -9.64 -6.13 0.96
C ALA A 66 -10.56 -7.02 1.83
N ALA A 67 -11.37 -7.87 1.20
CA ALA A 67 -12.22 -8.84 1.91
C ALA A 67 -11.39 -9.88 2.67
N GLY A 68 -10.33 -10.40 2.05
CA GLY A 68 -9.43 -11.39 2.66
C GLY A 68 -8.69 -10.83 3.88
N VAL A 69 -8.11 -9.63 3.75
CA VAL A 69 -7.45 -8.97 4.89
C VAL A 69 -8.45 -8.62 6.00
N PHE A 70 -9.69 -8.26 5.65
CA PHE A 70 -10.75 -8.05 6.64
C PHE A 70 -11.08 -9.33 7.42
N ALA A 71 -11.27 -10.45 6.74
CA ALA A 71 -11.50 -11.74 7.39
C ALA A 71 -10.31 -12.16 8.28
N LEU A 72 -9.09 -11.99 7.78
CA LEU A 72 -7.86 -12.27 8.52
C LEU A 72 -7.76 -11.40 9.78
N LEU A 73 -8.03 -10.11 9.66
CA LEU A 73 -7.99 -9.17 10.78
C LEU A 73 -9.05 -9.51 11.85
N GLN A 74 -10.26 -9.89 11.45
CA GLN A 74 -11.32 -10.31 12.38
C GLN A 74 -10.93 -11.56 13.16
N ALA A 75 -10.39 -12.56 12.47
CA ALA A 75 -9.88 -13.77 13.10
C ALA A 75 -8.70 -13.45 14.04
N TYR A 76 -7.76 -12.61 13.60
CA TYR A 76 -6.62 -12.18 14.43
C TYR A 76 -7.09 -11.51 15.72
N ALA A 77 -8.03 -10.57 15.64
CA ALA A 77 -8.58 -9.86 16.80
C ALA A 77 -9.31 -10.80 17.77
N PHE A 78 -10.07 -11.76 17.25
CA PHE A 78 -10.75 -12.78 18.07
C PHE A 78 -9.76 -13.67 18.81
N ILE A 79 -8.68 -14.08 18.16
CA ILE A 79 -7.63 -14.89 18.78
C ILE A 79 -6.88 -14.08 19.86
N ASP A 80 -6.55 -12.82 19.58
CA ASP A 80 -5.93 -11.93 20.57
C ASP A 80 -6.83 -11.73 21.79
N TYR A 81 -8.15 -11.59 21.58
CA TYR A 81 -9.13 -11.55 22.66
C TYR A 81 -9.15 -12.85 23.49
N LEU A 82 -9.19 -14.01 22.86
CA LEU A 82 -9.13 -15.30 23.56
C LEU A 82 -7.84 -15.45 24.37
N TYR A 83 -6.71 -14.99 23.84
CA TYR A 83 -5.43 -15.02 24.54
C TYR A 83 -5.46 -14.23 25.86
N THR A 84 -6.17 -13.09 25.91
CA THR A 84 -6.30 -12.32 27.17
C THR A 84 -7.12 -13.03 28.25
N LYS A 85 -7.94 -14.02 27.89
CA LYS A 85 -8.85 -14.74 28.81
C LYS A 85 -8.30 -16.08 29.30
N ILE A 86 -7.25 -16.62 28.68
CA ILE A 86 -6.70 -17.95 29.00
C ILE A 86 -5.40 -17.81 29.83
N PRO A 87 -5.20 -18.59 30.91
CA PRO A 87 -3.97 -18.54 31.71
C PRO A 87 -2.73 -18.94 30.89
N ARG A 88 -1.65 -18.15 31.05
CA ARG A 88 -0.40 -18.20 30.27
C ARG A 88 0.36 -19.53 30.46
N ALA A 89 0.17 -20.46 29.53
CA ALA A 89 1.12 -21.55 29.27
C ALA A 89 2.02 -21.19 28.07
N ALA A 90 3.30 -21.58 28.13
CA ALA A 90 4.31 -21.28 27.10
C ALA A 90 3.94 -21.84 25.70
N ASP A 91 3.16 -22.93 25.67
CA ASP A 91 2.70 -23.59 24.45
C ASP A 91 1.71 -22.75 23.62
N ILE A 92 1.07 -21.74 24.24
CA ILE A 92 0.06 -20.89 23.60
C ILE A 92 0.70 -20.01 22.50
N LYS A 93 1.97 -19.65 22.61
CA LYS A 93 2.66 -18.83 21.57
C LYS A 93 2.89 -19.59 20.27
N GLN A 94 3.25 -20.88 20.35
CA GLN A 94 3.38 -21.73 19.17
C GLN A 94 2.01 -22.04 18.56
N LEU A 95 1.00 -22.30 19.41
CA LEU A 95 -0.38 -22.50 18.97
C LEU A 95 -0.96 -21.25 18.28
N PHE A 96 -0.63 -20.06 18.78
CA PHE A 96 -1.03 -18.77 18.19
C PHE A 96 -0.42 -18.54 16.81
N PHE A 97 0.88 -18.78 16.64
CA PHE A 97 1.54 -18.63 15.34
C PHE A 97 1.01 -19.66 14.33
N GLY A 98 0.79 -20.90 14.77
CA GLY A 98 0.14 -21.94 13.97
C GLY A 98 -1.27 -21.55 13.56
N LEU A 99 -2.08 -21.01 14.49
CA LEU A 99 -3.46 -20.62 14.23
C LEU A 99 -3.57 -19.45 13.24
N ILE A 100 -2.70 -18.43 13.35
CA ILE A 100 -2.66 -17.33 12.37
C ILE A 100 -2.31 -17.85 10.98
N MET A 101 -1.32 -18.74 10.88
CA MET A 101 -0.94 -19.35 9.60
C MET A 101 -2.07 -20.19 9.01
N ILE A 102 -2.78 -20.96 9.85
CA ILE A 102 -3.94 -21.75 9.44
C ILE A 102 -5.08 -20.85 8.95
N VAL A 103 -5.41 -19.80 9.68
CA VAL A 103 -6.44 -18.83 9.29
C VAL A 103 -6.05 -18.15 7.98
N GLY A 104 -4.80 -17.70 7.83
CA GLY A 104 -4.30 -17.12 6.59
C GLY A 104 -4.42 -18.09 5.41
N LEU A 105 -4.08 -19.36 5.63
CA LEU A 105 -4.19 -20.40 4.61
C LEU A 105 -5.64 -20.74 4.26
N ILE A 106 -6.55 -20.76 5.24
CA ILE A 106 -7.99 -20.94 5.02
C ILE A 106 -8.57 -19.79 4.20
N VAL A 107 -8.24 -18.55 4.56
CA VAL A 107 -8.69 -17.35 3.81
C VAL A 107 -8.16 -17.39 2.38
N PHE A 108 -6.88 -17.72 2.20
CA PHE A 108 -6.28 -17.86 0.86
C PHE A 108 -6.94 -18.97 0.04
N ALA A 109 -7.11 -20.17 0.63
CA ALA A 109 -7.76 -21.29 -0.03
C ALA A 109 -9.22 -20.97 -0.39
N ALA A 110 -9.96 -20.31 0.50
CA ALA A 110 -11.33 -19.89 0.24
C ALA A 110 -11.43 -18.94 -0.96
N VAL A 111 -10.53 -17.95 -1.06
CA VAL A 111 -10.48 -17.04 -2.21
C VAL A 111 -10.15 -17.78 -3.50
N VAL A 112 -9.18 -18.70 -3.48
CA VAL A 112 -8.80 -19.49 -4.67
C VAL A 112 -9.95 -20.39 -5.13
N VAL A 113 -10.61 -21.09 -4.22
CA VAL A 113 -11.74 -21.96 -4.53
C VAL A 113 -12.92 -21.17 -5.06
N LEU A 114 -13.27 -20.02 -4.45
CA LEU A 114 -14.36 -19.18 -4.96
C LEU A 114 -14.07 -18.60 -6.35
N THR A 115 -12.81 -18.31 -6.64
CA THR A 115 -12.38 -17.83 -7.96
C THR A 115 -12.46 -18.95 -8.99
N TYR A 116 -12.00 -20.16 -8.66
CA TYR A 116 -12.06 -21.31 -9.57
C TYR A 116 -13.50 -21.81 -9.79
N ALA A 117 -14.35 -21.72 -8.76
CA ALA A 117 -15.77 -22.08 -8.84
C ALA A 117 -16.61 -21.11 -9.69
N GLY A 118 -16.03 -20.02 -10.20
CA GLY A 118 -16.69 -19.09 -11.11
C GLY A 118 -17.71 -18.15 -10.46
N TYR A 119 -17.82 -18.15 -9.13
CA TYR A 119 -18.63 -17.17 -8.40
C TYR A 119 -18.01 -15.76 -8.43
N ILE A 120 -16.68 -15.69 -8.51
CA ILE A 120 -15.92 -14.44 -8.65
C ILE A 120 -15.44 -14.33 -10.10
N ALA A 121 -15.77 -13.22 -10.76
CA ALA A 121 -15.30 -12.91 -12.09
C ALA A 121 -13.76 -12.70 -12.09
N PRO A 122 -13.04 -13.21 -13.10
CA PRO A 122 -11.60 -13.01 -13.22
C PRO A 122 -11.25 -11.54 -13.42
N TRP A 123 -9.95 -11.25 -13.31
CA TRP A 123 -9.39 -9.92 -13.44
C TRP A 123 -9.81 -9.29 -14.78
N SER A 124 -10.20 -8.02 -14.77
CA SER A 124 -10.50 -7.32 -16.01
C SER A 124 -9.24 -7.22 -16.88
N GLY A 125 -9.39 -7.35 -18.21
CA GLY A 125 -8.27 -7.38 -19.15
C GLY A 125 -7.33 -6.17 -19.04
N ARG A 126 -7.84 -5.00 -18.60
CA ARG A 126 -7.05 -3.79 -18.36
C ARG A 126 -6.15 -3.87 -17.11
N PHE A 127 -6.60 -4.53 -16.05
CA PHE A 127 -5.78 -4.73 -14.85
C PHE A 127 -4.83 -5.91 -15.03
N TYR A 128 -5.26 -6.94 -15.77
CA TYR A 128 -4.39 -8.06 -16.13
C TYR A 128 -3.20 -7.62 -17.00
N SER A 129 -3.40 -6.64 -17.90
CA SER A 129 -2.30 -6.07 -18.70
C SER A 129 -1.25 -5.30 -17.90
N LEU A 130 -1.56 -4.89 -16.66
CA LEU A 130 -0.56 -4.29 -15.76
C LEU A 130 0.36 -5.35 -15.15
N TRP A 131 -0.10 -6.60 -15.07
CA TRP A 131 0.69 -7.73 -14.59
C TRP A 131 1.45 -8.40 -15.74
N ASP A 132 0.75 -8.72 -16.84
CA ASP A 132 1.34 -9.24 -18.06
C ASP A 132 1.20 -8.21 -19.19
N THR A 133 2.27 -7.45 -19.39
CA THR A 133 2.34 -6.39 -20.41
C THR A 133 2.30 -6.92 -21.84
N ASN A 134 2.56 -8.22 -22.05
CA ASN A 134 2.52 -8.84 -23.37
C ASN A 134 1.10 -9.31 -23.73
N TYR A 135 0.29 -9.65 -22.74
CA TYR A 135 -1.10 -10.11 -22.92
C TYR A 135 -1.96 -9.11 -23.73
N ALA A 136 -1.88 -7.81 -23.41
CA ALA A 136 -2.64 -6.79 -24.13
C ALA A 136 -2.21 -6.65 -25.59
N LYS A 137 -0.91 -6.80 -25.88
CA LYS A 137 -0.38 -6.65 -27.23
C LYS A 137 -0.82 -7.79 -28.16
N ILE A 138 -0.99 -8.99 -27.60
CA ILE A 138 -1.33 -10.21 -28.36
C ILE A 138 -2.85 -10.40 -28.47
N HIS A 139 -3.60 -10.20 -27.38
CA HIS A 139 -5.01 -10.61 -27.32
C HIS A 139 -6.00 -9.46 -27.49
N ILE A 140 -5.64 -8.20 -27.19
CA ILE A 140 -6.55 -7.05 -27.30
C ILE A 140 -5.82 -5.82 -27.87
N PRO A 141 -5.59 -5.78 -29.20
CA PRO A 141 -4.75 -4.73 -29.82
C PRO A 141 -5.29 -3.31 -29.63
N ILE A 142 -6.59 -3.14 -29.37
CA ILE A 142 -7.23 -1.84 -29.07
C ILE A 142 -6.65 -1.19 -27.81
N ILE A 143 -6.29 -1.99 -26.80
CA ILE A 143 -5.71 -1.46 -25.55
C ILE A 143 -4.25 -1.03 -25.80
N ALA A 144 -3.51 -1.81 -26.57
CA ALA A 144 -2.11 -1.54 -26.89
C ALA A 144 -1.92 -0.35 -27.86
N SER A 145 -2.94 -0.01 -28.67
CA SER A 145 -2.85 1.09 -29.64
C SER A 145 -2.91 2.49 -29.01
N VAL A 146 -3.32 2.61 -27.75
CA VAL A 146 -3.41 3.92 -27.08
C VAL A 146 -2.04 4.34 -26.55
N SER A 147 -1.57 5.51 -26.95
CA SER A 147 -0.25 6.03 -26.53
C SER A 147 -0.09 6.14 -25.01
N GLU A 148 -1.18 6.35 -24.26
CA GLU A 148 -1.18 6.38 -22.79
C GLU A 148 -0.88 5.03 -22.12
N HIS A 149 -1.08 3.91 -22.84
CA HIS A 149 -0.79 2.56 -22.35
C HIS A 149 0.66 2.12 -22.63
N GLN A 150 1.47 2.99 -23.23
CA GLN A 150 2.88 2.71 -23.50
C GLN A 150 3.73 2.82 -22.23
N PRO A 151 4.83 2.06 -22.15
CA PRO A 151 5.77 2.13 -21.04
C PRO A 151 6.51 3.46 -21.02
N THR A 152 6.91 3.90 -19.83
CA THR A 152 7.68 5.13 -19.62
C THR A 152 9.17 4.91 -19.84
N THR A 153 9.82 5.80 -20.58
CA THR A 153 11.28 5.86 -20.64
C THR A 153 11.85 6.63 -19.45
N TRP A 154 13.11 6.37 -19.10
CA TRP A 154 13.81 7.10 -18.03
C TRP A 154 13.86 8.62 -18.28
N THR A 155 13.91 9.02 -19.56
CA THR A 155 13.90 10.43 -19.98
C THR A 155 12.61 11.15 -19.57
N SER A 156 11.46 10.48 -19.64
CA SER A 156 10.17 11.03 -19.19
C SER A 156 10.15 11.22 -17.68
N PHE A 157 10.71 10.28 -16.91
CA PHE A 157 10.83 10.44 -15.45
C PHE A 157 11.65 11.68 -15.07
N PHE A 158 12.77 11.90 -15.75
CA PHE A 158 13.61 13.07 -15.50
C PHE A 158 12.94 14.37 -15.94
N PHE A 159 12.26 14.37 -17.09
CA PHE A 159 11.58 15.55 -17.62
C PHE A 159 10.44 16.04 -16.71
N ASP A 160 9.67 15.14 -16.13
CA ASP A 160 8.53 15.53 -15.30
C ASP A 160 8.93 15.82 -13.84
N LEU A 161 9.88 15.06 -13.27
CA LEU A 161 10.23 15.13 -11.84
C LEU A 161 11.53 15.89 -11.54
N HIS A 162 12.34 16.23 -12.56
CA HIS A 162 13.59 16.98 -12.42
C HIS A 162 14.43 16.52 -11.21
N LEU A 163 14.66 17.37 -10.22
CA LEU A 163 15.47 17.08 -9.03
C LEU A 163 14.82 16.07 -8.09
N LEU A 164 13.49 15.96 -8.09
CA LEU A 164 12.77 15.12 -7.13
C LEU A 164 13.06 13.62 -7.35
N ILE A 165 13.38 13.20 -8.58
CA ILE A 165 13.72 11.79 -8.87
C ILE A 165 15.00 11.36 -8.14
N CYS A 166 15.96 12.27 -7.96
CA CYS A 166 17.21 12.00 -7.25
C CYS A 166 16.99 11.95 -5.73
N LEU A 167 16.07 12.76 -5.22
CA LEU A 167 15.76 12.83 -3.78
C LEU A 167 14.79 11.73 -3.32
N PHE A 168 13.99 11.19 -4.23
CA PHE A 168 13.05 10.11 -3.95
C PHE A 168 13.65 8.91 -3.21
N PRO A 169 14.77 8.29 -3.68
CA PRO A 169 15.37 7.16 -2.96
C PRO A 169 15.94 7.56 -1.60
N VAL A 170 16.45 8.80 -1.46
CA VAL A 170 16.98 9.33 -0.19
C VAL A 170 15.85 9.48 0.83
N GLY A 171 14.71 10.03 0.42
CA GLY A 171 13.52 10.15 1.26
C GLY A 171 12.98 8.79 1.70
N ALA A 172 12.89 7.83 0.77
CA ALA A 172 12.48 6.47 1.08
C ALA A 172 13.42 5.81 2.11
N TRP A 173 14.73 6.01 1.99
CA TRP A 173 15.72 5.52 2.94
C TRP A 173 15.52 6.09 4.35
N PHE A 174 15.26 7.40 4.48
CA PHE A 174 14.97 7.99 5.79
C PHE A 174 13.67 7.47 6.41
N CYS A 175 12.65 7.19 5.59
CA CYS A 175 11.42 6.55 6.06
C CYS A 175 11.66 5.12 6.56
N ILE A 176 12.58 4.37 5.95
CA ILE A 176 12.93 3.00 6.39
C ILE A 176 13.77 3.02 7.67
N LYS A 177 14.62 4.03 7.88
CA LYS A 177 15.47 4.11 9.09
C LYS A 177 14.66 4.35 10.36
N GLU A 178 13.63 5.20 10.28
CA GLU A 178 12.72 5.52 11.38
C GLU A 178 11.35 4.86 11.12
N LEU A 179 11.19 3.59 11.48
CA LEU A 179 9.94 2.84 11.22
C LEU A 179 8.81 3.22 12.18
N THR A 180 7.92 4.10 11.73
CA THR A 180 6.59 4.33 12.33
C THR A 180 5.49 3.71 11.46
N ASP A 181 4.32 3.48 12.05
CA ASP A 181 3.21 2.81 11.35
C ASP A 181 2.78 3.62 10.11
N GLU A 182 2.82 4.95 10.17
CA GLU A 182 2.50 5.83 9.04
C GLU A 182 3.57 5.79 7.95
N ARG A 183 4.85 5.67 8.33
CA ARG A 183 5.97 5.62 7.37
C ARG A 183 5.99 4.32 6.58
N VAL A 184 5.54 3.21 7.18
CA VAL A 184 5.35 1.94 6.46
C VAL A 184 4.34 2.11 5.32
N PHE A 185 3.27 2.87 5.52
CA PHE A 185 2.29 3.16 4.45
C PHE A 185 2.94 3.92 3.29
N ILE A 186 3.71 4.97 3.58
CA ILE A 186 4.37 5.79 2.55
C ILE A 186 5.39 4.96 1.75
N VAL A 187 6.18 4.12 2.42
CA VAL A 187 7.17 3.25 1.73
C VAL A 187 6.47 2.25 0.81
N LEU A 188 5.39 1.61 1.26
CA LEU A 188 4.61 0.70 0.41
C LEU A 188 4.01 1.46 -0.78
N TYR A 189 3.45 2.64 -0.54
CA TYR A 189 2.91 3.48 -1.60
C TYR A 189 3.97 3.81 -2.66
N ALA A 190 5.17 4.18 -2.24
CA ALA A 190 6.29 4.49 -3.12
C ALA A 190 6.71 3.30 -3.99
N VAL A 191 6.80 2.10 -3.40
CA VAL A 191 7.19 0.87 -4.12
C VAL A 191 6.14 0.48 -5.14
N PHE A 192 4.86 0.42 -4.76
CA PHE A 192 3.80 0.07 -5.72
C PHE A 192 3.61 1.14 -6.80
N ALA A 193 3.60 2.43 -6.43
CA ALA A 193 3.43 3.51 -7.40
C ALA A 193 4.58 3.59 -8.40
N SER A 194 5.83 3.35 -7.97
CA SER A 194 6.99 3.34 -8.88
C SER A 194 6.94 2.19 -9.88
N TYR A 195 6.52 0.99 -9.44
CA TYR A 195 6.28 -0.13 -10.34
C TYR A 195 5.20 0.20 -11.39
N PHE A 196 4.04 0.69 -10.94
CA PHE A 196 2.92 1.00 -11.85
C PHE A 196 3.22 2.16 -12.80
N ALA A 197 3.95 3.18 -12.34
CA ALA A 197 4.40 4.27 -13.21
C ALA A 197 5.39 3.78 -14.27
N GLY A 198 6.24 2.80 -13.96
CA GLY A 198 7.15 2.19 -14.93
C GLY A 198 6.45 1.43 -16.05
N VAL A 199 5.30 0.80 -15.75
CA VAL A 199 4.53 0.00 -16.70
C VAL A 199 3.67 0.85 -17.62
N MET A 200 3.09 1.95 -17.14
CA MET A 200 2.15 2.78 -17.91
C MET A 200 2.35 4.28 -17.63
N ILE A 201 2.54 5.08 -18.69
CA ILE A 201 2.84 6.52 -18.57
C ILE A 201 1.76 7.33 -17.85
N ARG A 202 0.48 6.98 -18.01
CA ARG A 202 -0.61 7.66 -17.30
C ARG A 202 -0.54 7.49 -15.77
N LEU A 203 0.02 6.38 -15.28
CA LEU A 203 0.10 6.11 -13.84
C LEU A 203 1.19 6.95 -13.16
N MET A 204 1.99 7.68 -13.93
CA MET A 204 2.89 8.70 -13.41
C MET A 204 2.18 9.75 -12.56
N LEU A 205 0.95 10.12 -12.92
CA LEU A 205 0.12 11.05 -12.13
C LEU A 205 -0.14 10.55 -10.70
N THR A 206 -0.19 9.23 -10.48
CA THR A 206 -0.32 8.66 -9.14
C THR A 206 1.00 8.59 -8.38
N LEU A 207 2.13 8.53 -9.08
CA LEU A 207 3.45 8.52 -8.45
C LEU A 207 3.84 9.92 -7.93
N THR A 208 3.52 10.98 -8.67
CA THR A 208 3.99 12.35 -8.39
C THR A 208 3.74 12.82 -6.95
N PRO A 209 2.54 12.65 -6.35
CA PRO A 209 2.31 13.07 -4.97
C PRO A 209 3.20 12.35 -3.95
N CYS A 210 3.48 11.06 -4.17
CA CYS A 210 4.37 10.28 -3.31
C CYS A 210 5.80 10.80 -3.37
N VAL A 211 6.27 11.08 -4.60
CA VAL A 211 7.62 11.60 -4.86
C VAL A 211 7.80 12.96 -4.21
N CYS A 212 6.81 13.86 -4.29
CA CYS A 212 6.86 15.16 -3.63
C CYS A 212 6.99 15.04 -2.11
N VAL A 213 6.21 14.16 -1.47
CA VAL A 213 6.25 13.95 -0.02
C VAL A 213 7.61 13.38 0.41
N LEU A 214 8.13 12.38 -0.28
CA LEU A 214 9.42 11.78 0.05
C LEU A 214 10.59 12.74 -0.19
N ALA A 215 10.55 13.52 -1.28
CA ALA A 215 11.55 14.55 -1.54
C ALA A 215 11.51 15.66 -0.48
N ALA A 216 10.31 16.07 -0.02
CA ALA A 216 10.15 17.03 1.06
C ALA A 216 10.72 16.51 2.39
N ILE A 217 10.49 15.24 2.73
CA ILE A 217 11.07 14.61 3.92
C ILE A 217 12.61 14.58 3.83
N ALA A 218 13.15 14.24 2.66
CA ALA A 218 14.59 14.23 2.43
C ALA A 218 15.19 15.61 2.63
N LEU A 219 14.63 16.64 1.99
CA LEU A 219 15.10 18.02 2.11
C LEU A 219 15.02 18.52 3.54
N SER A 220 13.89 18.31 4.22
CA SER A 220 13.71 18.75 5.61
C SER A 220 14.78 18.14 6.52
N LYS A 221 14.98 16.82 6.46
CA LYS A 221 15.98 16.13 7.30
C LYS A 221 17.40 16.58 7.00
N THR A 222 17.73 16.86 5.73
CA THR A 222 19.04 17.41 5.39
C THR A 222 19.22 18.84 5.89
N LEU A 223 18.21 19.69 5.77
CA LEU A 223 18.28 21.08 6.23
C LEU A 223 18.37 21.16 7.74
N ASP A 224 17.58 20.38 8.48
CA ASP A 224 17.64 20.31 9.95
C ASP A 224 19.04 19.91 10.41
N TYR A 225 19.65 18.92 9.75
CA TYR A 225 21.00 18.46 10.10
C TYR A 225 22.07 19.54 9.92
N TYR A 226 22.02 20.29 8.80
CA TYR A 226 23.00 21.35 8.55
C TYR A 226 22.73 22.61 9.39
N ALA A 227 21.46 22.98 9.62
CA ALA A 227 21.10 24.13 10.43
C ALA A 227 21.43 23.94 11.92
N ASP A 228 21.22 22.73 12.47
CA ASP A 228 21.58 22.44 13.86
C ASP A 228 23.11 22.45 14.06
N THR A 229 23.89 22.05 13.06
CA THR A 229 25.36 22.06 13.12
C THR A 229 25.90 23.48 13.32
N GLU A 230 25.32 24.49 12.65
CA GLU A 230 25.71 25.90 12.84
C GLU A 230 25.43 26.41 14.25
N THR A 231 24.35 25.94 14.90
CA THR A 231 24.04 26.34 16.28
C THR A 231 24.97 25.72 17.32
N SER A 232 25.45 24.49 17.08
CA SER A 232 26.44 23.85 17.96
C SER A 232 27.82 24.51 17.88
N ASP A 233 28.28 24.87 16.67
CA ASP A 233 29.60 25.49 16.49
C ASP A 233 29.68 26.88 17.12
N MET A 234 28.58 27.66 17.08
CA MET A 234 28.50 28.97 17.71
C MET A 234 28.63 28.90 19.25
N SER A 235 28.11 27.84 19.87
CA SER A 235 28.15 27.62 21.33
C SER A 235 29.53 27.22 21.87
N THR A 236 30.42 26.76 20.99
CA THR A 236 31.78 26.30 21.35
C THR A 236 32.89 27.32 21.14
N SER A 237 32.57 28.53 20.64
CA SER A 237 33.55 29.61 20.60
C SER A 237 33.82 30.11 22.04
N PRO A 238 35.04 29.92 22.60
CA PRO A 238 35.35 30.51 23.90
C PRO A 238 35.38 32.02 23.71
N VAL A 239 34.58 32.72 24.50
CA VAL A 239 34.70 34.17 24.71
C VAL A 239 36.17 34.45 25.02
N VAL A 240 36.88 35.02 24.05
CA VAL A 240 38.25 35.52 24.25
C VAL A 240 38.14 36.70 25.20
N PRO A 241 38.69 36.63 26.43
CA PRO A 241 38.73 37.77 27.32
C PRO A 241 39.97 38.59 26.95
N THR A 242 39.76 39.72 26.29
CA THR A 242 40.65 40.88 26.32
C THR A 242 39.84 42.15 26.25
#